data_AF-A0A1H3YT50-F1
#
_entry.id   AF-A0A1H3YT50-F1
#
_cell.length_a   1.000
_cell.length_b   1.000
_cell.length_c   1.000
_cell.angle_alpha   90.00
_cell.angle_beta   90.00
_cell.angle_gamma   90.00
#
_symmetry.space_group_name_H-M   'P 1'
#
loop_
_entity.id
_entity.type
_entity.pdbx_description
1 polymer ?
#
loop_
_entity_poly.entity_id
_entity_poly.type
_entity_poly.pdbx_seq_one_letter_code
_entity_poly.pdbx_strand_id
1 'polypeptide(L)' 'MGRLLSGSSSFIDRKISLKRAISILAKNNIEVNDNEAGIILDFLYLVARNGNQQKIHKKQADLKEKSNLGPT' A
#
# COMPACT_ATOMS: atom_id res chain seq x y z
N MET A 1 -30.72 21.20 -1.16
CA MET A 1 -29.96 20.36 -2.11
C MET A 1 -28.75 19.79 -1.40
N GLY A 2 -28.83 18.55 -0.92
CA GLY A 2 -27.77 17.90 -0.16
C GLY A 2 -26.61 17.51 -1.06
N ARG A 3 -25.39 17.86 -0.66
CA ARG A 3 -24.16 17.52 -1.37
C ARG A 3 -23.91 16.02 -1.20
N LEU A 4 -23.96 15.25 -2.28
CA LEU A 4 -23.44 13.88 -2.32
C LEU A 4 -21.94 13.96 -2.04
N LEU A 5 -21.53 13.48 -0.86
CA LEU A 5 -20.14 13.08 -0.63
C LEU A 5 -19.90 11.87 -1.52
N SER A 6 -19.60 12.10 -2.80
CA SER A 6 -18.92 11.12 -3.63
C SER A 6 -17.64 10.80 -2.87
N GLY A 7 -17.61 9.62 -2.24
CA GLY A 7 -16.42 9.07 -1.62
C GLY A 7 -15.42 8.85 -2.74
N SER A 8 -14.72 9.92 -3.12
CA SER A 8 -13.55 9.84 -3.96
C SER A 8 -12.51 9.12 -3.11
N SER A 9 -12.55 7.80 -3.15
CA SER A 9 -11.40 6.93 -2.99
C SER A 9 -10.30 7.63 -3.76
N SER A 10 -9.45 8.36 -3.03
CA SER A 10 -8.26 8.97 -3.60
C SER A 10 -7.61 7.85 -4.39
N PHE A 11 -7.43 8.04 -5.70
CA PHE A 11 -6.80 7.06 -6.57
C PHE A 11 -5.36 6.87 -6.07
N ILE A 12 -5.19 6.04 -5.03
CA ILE A 12 -3.93 5.38 -4.78
C ILE A 12 -3.65 4.70 -6.10
N ASP A 13 -2.50 5.01 -6.71
CA ASP A 13 -2.13 4.44 -7.98
C ASP A 13 -1.84 2.94 -7.74
N ARG A 14 -2.92 2.15 -7.77
CA ARG A 14 -2.89 0.73 -7.42
C ARG A 14 -2.29 0.01 -8.62
N LYS A 15 -1.08 -0.51 -8.45
CA LYS A 15 -0.44 -1.43 -9.40
C LYS A 15 -1.29 -2.66 -9.74
N ILE A 16 -2.23 -3.04 -8.88
CA ILE A 16 -3.14 -4.18 -9.10
C ILE A 16 -4.59 -3.67 -9.18
N SER A 17 -5.30 -4.08 -10.23
CA SER A 17 -6.73 -3.79 -10.40
C SER A 17 -7.62 -4.64 -9.48
N LEU A 18 -8.83 -4.16 -9.18
CA LEU A 18 -9.81 -4.86 -8.34
C LEU A 18 -10.12 -6.28 -8.87
N LYS A 19 -10.36 -6.41 -10.18
CA LYS A 19 -10.59 -7.70 -10.85
C LYS A 19 -9.43 -8.68 -10.66
N ARG A 20 -8.19 -8.17 -10.70
CA ARG A 20 -7.01 -9.00 -10.46
C ARG A 20 -6.91 -9.42 -8.99
N ALA A 21 -7.25 -8.54 -8.05
CA ALA A 21 -7.30 -8.89 -6.63
C ALA A 21 -8.32 -10.00 -6.36
N ILE A 22 -9.55 -9.88 -6.88
CA ILE A 22 -10.60 -10.91 -6.78
C ILE A 22 -10.10 -12.24 -7.36
N SER A 23 -9.49 -12.23 -8.54
CA SER A 23 -8.96 -13.45 -9.17
C SER A 23 -7.86 -14.12 -8.34
N ILE A 24 -7.00 -13.35 -7.65
CA ILE A 24 -5.97 -13.89 -6.77
C ILE A 24 -6.59 -14.49 -5.51
N LEU A 25 -7.58 -13.81 -4.90
CA LEU A 25 -8.27 -14.30 -3.70
C LEU A 25 -9.03 -15.60 -4.01
N ALA A 26 -9.76 -15.65 -5.13
CA ALA A 26 -10.48 -16.85 -5.56
C ALA A 26 -9.55 -18.06 -5.80
N LYS A 27 -8.34 -17.85 -6.33
CA LYS A 27 -7.32 -18.91 -6.46
C LYS A 27 -6.87 -19.51 -5.13
N ASN A 28 -7.11 -18.80 -4.03
CA ASN A 28 -6.82 -19.23 -2.68
C ASN A 28 -8.10 -19.63 -1.92
N ASN A 29 -9.20 -19.91 -2.63
CA ASN A 29 -10.51 -20.26 -2.08
C ASN A 29 -11.09 -19.17 -1.16
N ILE A 30 -10.74 -17.90 -1.41
CA ILE A 30 -11.31 -16.73 -0.73
C ILE A 30 -12.24 -16.05 -1.73
N GLU A 31 -13.53 -16.38 -1.64
CA GLU A 31 -14.57 -15.72 -2.44
C GLU A 31 -14.93 -14.38 -1.81
N VAL A 32 -14.92 -13.33 -2.64
CA VAL A 32 -15.23 -11.97 -2.22
C VAL A 32 -15.99 -11.23 -3.32
N ASN A 33 -16.84 -10.30 -2.92
CA ASN A 33 -17.44 -9.33 -3.84
C ASN A 33 -16.53 -8.10 -4.05
N ASP A 34 -16.94 -7.20 -4.94
CA ASP A 34 -16.18 -6.00 -5.30
C ASP A 34 -15.89 -5.08 -4.10
N ASN A 35 -16.85 -4.93 -3.18
CA ASN A 35 -16.68 -4.09 -1.99
C ASN A 35 -15.65 -4.71 -1.02
N GLU A 36 -15.77 -5.99 -0.74
CA GLU A 36 -14.84 -6.74 0.11
C GLU A 36 -13.42 -6.73 -0.47
N ALA A 37 -13.30 -6.99 -1.77
CA ALA A 37 -12.02 -6.93 -2.46
C ALA A 37 -11.39 -5.53 -2.42
N GLY A 38 -12.21 -4.48 -2.49
CA GLY A 38 -11.76 -3.09 -2.37
C GLY A 38 -11.14 -2.82 -1.00
N ILE A 39 -11.85 -3.18 0.06
CA ILE A 39 -11.42 -3.03 1.46
C ILE A 39 -10.12 -3.80 1.72
N ILE A 40 -10.06 -5.08 1.30
CA ILE A 40 -8.87 -5.92 1.46
C ILE A 40 -7.68 -5.30 0.73
N LEU A 41 -7.88 -4.89 -0.52
CA LEU A 41 -6.82 -4.30 -1.32
C LEU A 41 -6.30 -3.00 -0.69
N ASP A 42 -7.18 -2.13 -0.19
CA ASP A 42 -6.81 -0.90 0.51
C ASP A 42 -6.03 -1.18 1.79
N PHE A 43 -6.50 -2.13 2.59
CA PHE A 43 -5.79 -2.56 3.80
C PHE A 43 -4.37 -3.05 3.49
N LEU A 44 -4.21 -3.89 2.47
CA LEU A 44 -2.90 -4.40 2.06
C LEU A 44 -1.96 -3.29 1.57
N TYR A 45 -2.48 -2.30 0.84
CA TYR A 45 -1.69 -1.14 0.42
C TYR A 45 -1.25 -0.29 1.61
N LEU A 46 -2.09 -0.09 2.61
CA LEU A 46 -1.73 0.62 3.84
C LEU A 46 -0.63 -0.11 4.60
N VAL A 47 -0.75 -1.43 4.78
CA VAL A 47 0.29 -2.26 5.43
C VAL A 47 1.61 -2.18 4.66
N ALA A 48 1.57 -2.33 3.33
CA ALA A 48 2.77 -2.27 2.50
C ALA A 48 3.45 -0.89 2.54
N ARG A 49 2.67 0.20 2.54
CA ARG A 49 3.19 1.57 2.67
C ARG A 49 3.90 1.77 4.00
N ASN A 50 3.25 1.41 5.10
CA ASN A 50 3.79 1.60 6.45
C ASN A 50 5.01 0.71 6.70
N GLY A 51 5.01 -0.53 6.18
CA GLY A 51 6.16 -1.43 6.25
C GLY A 51 7.38 -0.94 5.47
N ASN A 52 7.18 -0.23 4.36
CA ASN A 52 8.27 0.34 3.56
C ASN A 52 8.87 1.62 4.17
N GLN A 53 8.10 2.40 4.92
CA GLN A 53 8.62 3.59 5.61
C GLN A 53 9.71 3.23 6.63
N GLN A 54 9.60 2.08 7.30
CA GLN A 54 10.63 1.57 8.20
C GLN A 54 11.96 1.23 7.48
N LYS A 55 11.89 0.76 6.22
CA LYS A 55 13.08 0.44 5.41
C LYS A 55 13.75 1.70 4.84
N ILE A 56 12.96 2.71 4.47
CA ILE A 56 13.48 4.00 3.98
C ILE A 56 14.23 4.73 5.10
N HIS A 57 13.69 4.74 6.32
CA HIS A 57 14.35 5.36 7.47
C HIS A 57 15.64 4.62 7.87
N LYS A 58 15.65 3.27 7.82
CA LYS A 58 16.90 2.49 8.02
C LYS A 58 17.97 2.81 6.97
N LYS A 59 17.58 2.86 5.68
CA LYS A 59 18.52 3.18 4.59
C LYS A 59 19.09 4.60 4.69
N GLN A 60 18.30 5.59 5.16
CA GLN A 60 18.80 6.94 5.42
C GLN A 60 19.73 7.02 6.63
N ALA A 61 19.47 6.25 7.68
CA ALA A 61 20.37 6.17 8.84
C ALA A 61 21.74 5.57 8.46
N ASP A 62 21.75 4.45 7.72
CA ASP A 62 22.98 3.79 7.26
C ASP A 62 23.84 4.68 6.33
N LEU A 63 23.20 5.53 5.52
CA LEU A 63 23.90 6.49 4.65
C LEU A 63 24.52 7.65 5.44
N LYS A 64 23.89 8.07 6.55
CA LYS A 64 24.39 9.15 7.41
C LYS A 64 25.57 8.74 8.29
N GLU A 65 25.67 7.46 8.61
CA GLU A 65 26.80 6.91 9.38
C GLU A 65 28.09 6.88 8.54
N LYS A 66 27.99 6.49 7.27
CA LYS A 66 29.14 6.38 6.36
C LYS A 66 29.71 7.72 5.88
N SER A 67 28.98 8.83 6.04
CA SER A 67 29.48 10.17 5.69
C SER A 67 30.32 10.83 6.78
N ASN A 68 30.33 10.27 8.00
CA ASN A 68 31.00 10.89 9.15
C ASN A 68 32.35 10.25 9.50
N LEU A 69 32.78 9.19 8.79
CA LEU A 69 34.15 8.70 8.85
C LEU A 69 34.99 9.49 7.85
N GLY A 70 35.52 10.62 8.31
CA GLY A 70 36.62 11.31 7.62
C GLY A 70 37.85 10.40 7.51
N PRO A 71 38.75 10.65 6.55
CA PRO A 71 39.96 9.84 6.39
C PRO A 71 40.82 9.97 7.65
N THR A 72 41.12 8.82 8.28
CA THR A 72 42.11 8.69 9.37
C THR A 72 43.52 8.92 8.87
#